data_AF-A0A158HQ26-F1
#
_entry.id   AF-A0A158HQ26-F1
#
_cell.length_a   1.000
_cell.length_b   1.000
_cell.length_c   1.000
_cell.angle_alpha   90.00
_cell.angle_beta   90.00
_cell.angle_gamma   90.00
#
_symmetry.space_group_name_H-M   'P 1'
#
loop_
_entity.id
_entity.type
_entity.pdbx_description
1 polymer ?
#
loop_
_entity_poly.entity_id
_entity_poly.type
_entity_poly.pdbx_seq_one_letter_code
_entity_poly.pdbx_strand_id
1 'polypeptide(L)'
;MPNPTKALQALSQQLDEGHDIDVIASNLGKSVLAVRQQIARLRKRIEAGHIRPAPLPIEKAAGTLRVYLAGFDVFRIDAVDHGAYLKGLCREEGFLGMYPFDNEAPSNLGPAEKAAWICRANIDAIRSADMVMANLNDFRGLGEPDSGTAFEVGFAAALGKPMGVSLRRSSAC
;
A
#
# COMPACT_ATOMS: atom_id res chain seq x y z
N MET A 1 16.96 -12.24 -19.89
CA MET A 1 17.05 -12.57 -18.45
C MET A 1 16.49 -13.97 -18.25
N PRO A 2 17.08 -14.81 -17.40
CA PRO A 2 16.61 -16.19 -17.23
C PRO A 2 15.22 -16.19 -16.61
N ASN A 3 14.32 -17.00 -17.18
CA ASN A 3 12.98 -17.18 -16.62
C ASN A 3 13.07 -17.72 -15.19
N PRO A 4 12.23 -17.23 -14.26
CA PRO A 4 12.17 -17.76 -12.91
C PRO A 4 11.82 -19.25 -12.95
N THR A 5 12.41 -20.04 -12.05
CA THR A 5 12.14 -21.47 -11.96
C THR A 5 10.67 -21.70 -11.57
N LYS A 6 10.06 -22.83 -11.99
CA LYS A 6 8.66 -23.17 -11.66
C LYS A 6 8.35 -23.07 -10.16
N ALA A 7 9.30 -23.46 -9.31
CA ALA A 7 9.17 -23.36 -7.86
C ALA A 7 9.14 -21.91 -7.35
N LEU A 8 9.82 -20.98 -8.04
CA LEU A 8 9.81 -19.57 -7.71
C LEU A 8 8.53 -18.88 -8.21
N GLN A 9 8.03 -19.29 -9.37
CA GLN A 9 6.75 -18.83 -9.91
C GLN A 9 5.59 -19.22 -8.99
N ALA A 10 5.53 -20.47 -8.54
CA ALA A 10 4.50 -20.94 -7.61
C ALA A 10 4.54 -20.18 -6.27
N LEU A 11 5.75 -19.92 -5.74
CA LEU A 11 5.89 -19.12 -4.52
C LEU A 11 5.47 -17.66 -4.73
N SER A 12 5.91 -17.02 -5.82
CA SER A 12 5.51 -15.64 -6.14
C SER A 12 4.00 -15.57 -6.28
N GLN A 13 3.39 -16.46 -7.04
CA GLN A 13 1.95 -16.51 -7.25
C GLN A 13 1.18 -16.60 -5.92
N GLN A 14 1.62 -17.43 -4.97
CA GLN A 14 0.91 -17.53 -3.70
C GLN A 14 1.11 -16.29 -2.80
N LEU A 15 2.28 -15.65 -2.87
CA LEU A 15 2.53 -14.36 -2.20
C LEU A 15 1.69 -13.23 -2.81
N ASP A 16 1.61 -13.21 -4.14
CA ASP A 16 0.79 -12.32 -4.97
C ASP A 16 -0.70 -12.56 -4.69
N GLU A 17 -1.07 -13.81 -4.41
CA GLU A 17 -2.42 -14.17 -4.00
C GLU A 17 -2.77 -13.75 -2.57
N GLY A 18 -1.76 -13.36 -1.78
CA GLY A 18 -1.91 -12.86 -0.42
C GLY A 18 -1.96 -13.94 0.66
N HIS A 19 -1.62 -15.19 0.34
CA HIS A 19 -1.64 -16.28 1.30
C HIS A 19 -0.61 -16.08 2.43
N ASP A 20 -0.97 -16.46 3.65
CA ASP A 20 -0.04 -16.47 4.78
C ASP A 20 1.09 -17.49 4.55
N ILE A 21 2.26 -17.27 5.15
CA ILE A 21 3.43 -18.15 5.06
C ILE A 21 3.09 -19.58 5.48
N ASP A 22 2.22 -19.77 6.47
CA ASP A 22 1.81 -21.11 6.91
C ASP A 22 0.95 -21.82 5.85
N VAL A 23 0.05 -21.07 5.20
CA VAL A 23 -0.77 -21.56 4.08
C VAL A 23 0.12 -21.88 2.87
N ILE A 24 1.08 -21.01 2.56
CA ILE A 24 2.07 -21.23 1.49
C ILE A 24 2.92 -22.48 1.79
N ALA A 25 3.36 -22.65 3.03
CA ALA A 25 4.15 -23.81 3.45
C ALA A 25 3.37 -25.11 3.27
N SER A 26 2.10 -25.14 3.69
CA SER A 26 1.19 -26.25 3.46
C SER A 26 1.00 -26.54 1.96
N ASN A 27 0.66 -25.52 1.17
CA ASN A 27 0.40 -25.65 -0.26
C ASN A 27 1.61 -26.11 -1.07
N LEU A 28 2.82 -25.68 -0.67
CA LEU A 28 4.06 -26.04 -1.33
C LEU A 28 4.69 -27.33 -0.79
N GLY A 29 4.10 -27.96 0.23
CA GLY A 29 4.66 -29.14 0.89
C GLY A 29 6.03 -28.89 1.52
N LYS A 30 6.24 -27.69 2.09
CA LYS A 30 7.52 -27.23 2.64
C LYS A 30 7.38 -26.85 4.10
N SER A 31 8.50 -26.81 4.81
CA SER A 31 8.52 -26.19 6.14
C SER A 31 8.38 -24.67 6.03
N VAL A 32 7.72 -24.06 7.02
CA VAL A 32 7.60 -22.60 7.16
C VAL A 32 8.96 -21.92 7.09
N LEU A 33 9.99 -22.51 7.72
CA LEU A 33 11.36 -22.00 7.67
C LEU A 33 11.94 -22.00 6.26
N ALA A 34 11.70 -23.06 5.47
CA ALA A 34 12.15 -23.13 4.09
C ALA A 34 11.46 -22.07 3.23
N VAL A 35 10.15 -21.87 3.41
CA VAL A 35 9.40 -20.81 2.71
C VAL A 35 9.94 -19.42 3.07
N ARG A 36 10.16 -19.13 4.36
CA ARG A 36 10.76 -17.86 4.82
C ARG A 36 12.13 -17.61 4.19
N GLN A 37 12.99 -18.62 4.12
CA GLN A 37 14.30 -18.51 3.47
C GLN A 37 14.18 -18.25 1.96
N GLN A 38 13.21 -18.87 1.28
CA GLN A 38 12.98 -18.63 -0.14
C GLN A 38 12.44 -17.22 -0.40
N ILE A 39 11.53 -16.71 0.44
CA ILE A 39 11.04 -15.33 0.39
C ILE A 39 12.20 -14.34 0.58
N ALA A 40 13.05 -14.54 1.58
CA ALA A 40 14.20 -13.67 1.84
C ALA A 40 15.18 -13.64 0.65
N ARG A 41 15.43 -14.79 0.02
CA ARG A 41 16.26 -14.87 -1.20
C ARG A 41 15.60 -14.18 -2.39
N LEU A 42 14.28 -14.32 -2.53
CA LEU A 42 13.51 -13.65 -3.59
C LEU A 42 13.57 -12.12 -3.42
N ARG A 43 13.35 -11.61 -2.20
CA ARG A 43 13.48 -10.17 -1.87
C ARG A 43 14.85 -9.62 -2.24
N LYS A 44 15.94 -10.26 -1.82
CA LYS A 44 17.31 -9.85 -2.19
C LYS A 44 17.54 -9.81 -3.71
N ARG A 45 16.93 -10.72 -4.46
CA ARG A 45 17.06 -10.75 -5.94
C ARG A 45 16.22 -9.68 -6.62
N ILE A 46 15.09 -9.30 -6.04
CA ILE A 46 14.27 -8.18 -6.50
C ILE A 46 15.00 -6.86 -6.22
N GLU A 47 15.53 -6.67 -5.01
CA GLU A 47 16.34 -5.51 -4.63
C GLU A 47 17.58 -5.35 -5.54
N ALA A 48 18.25 -6.46 -5.87
CA ALA A 48 19.38 -6.47 -6.79
C ALA A 48 18.97 -6.29 -8.28
N GLY A 49 17.68 -6.13 -8.59
CA GLY A 49 17.17 -5.95 -9.96
C GLY A 49 17.26 -7.19 -10.85
N HIS A 50 17.64 -8.35 -10.30
CA HIS A 50 17.80 -9.61 -11.03
C HIS A 50 16.46 -10.26 -11.38
N ILE A 51 15.39 -9.91 -10.66
CA ILE A 51 14.01 -10.36 -10.89
C ILE A 51 13.08 -9.16 -10.74
N ARG A 52 12.17 -8.98 -11.70
CA ARG A 52 11.01 -8.09 -11.51
C ARG A 52 9.84 -8.94 -11.01
N PRO A 53 9.13 -8.54 -9.93
CA PRO A 53 7.94 -9.26 -9.50
C PRO A 53 6.91 -9.31 -10.62
N ALA A 54 6.16 -10.41 -10.71
CA ALA A 54 5.11 -10.54 -11.69
C ALA A 54 3.96 -9.58 -11.32
N PRO A 55 3.36 -8.87 -12.28
CA PRO A 55 2.08 -8.22 -12.02
C PRO A 55 1.05 -9.27 -11.61
N LEU A 56 0.17 -8.93 -10.66
CA LEU A 56 -1.00 -9.76 -10.33
C LEU A 56 -1.72 -10.19 -11.62
N PRO A 57 -2.31 -11.40 -11.68
CA PRO A 57 -3.15 -11.80 -12.81
C PRO A 57 -4.14 -10.68 -13.14
N ILE A 58 -4.28 -10.33 -14.42
CA ILE A 58 -5.04 -9.14 -14.86
C ILE A 58 -6.48 -9.20 -14.31
N GLU A 59 -7.07 -10.39 -14.21
CA GLU A 59 -8.40 -10.62 -13.68
C GLU A 59 -8.49 -10.29 -12.19
N LYS A 60 -7.48 -10.69 -11.41
CA LYS A 60 -7.40 -10.38 -9.97
C LYS A 60 -7.08 -8.90 -9.75
N ALA A 61 -6.18 -8.32 -10.55
CA ALA A 61 -5.87 -6.90 -10.53
C ALA A 61 -7.09 -6.02 -10.91
N ALA A 62 -7.89 -6.47 -11.88
CA ALA A 62 -9.09 -5.77 -12.35
C ALA A 62 -10.28 -5.93 -11.40
N GLY A 63 -10.36 -7.03 -10.64
CA GLY A 63 -11.44 -7.32 -9.70
C GLY A 63 -11.20 -6.89 -8.25
N THR A 64 -9.98 -6.50 -7.89
CA THR A 64 -9.64 -6.10 -6.51
C THR A 64 -9.87 -4.61 -6.32
N LEU A 65 -10.78 -4.26 -5.41
CA LEU A 65 -11.10 -2.86 -5.09
C LEU A 65 -9.89 -2.17 -4.44
N ARG A 66 -9.54 -0.99 -4.97
CA ARG A 66 -8.38 -0.20 -4.58
C ARG A 66 -8.79 0.91 -3.62
N VAL A 67 -8.20 0.93 -2.43
CA VAL A 67 -8.51 1.91 -1.38
C VAL A 67 -7.31 2.83 -1.18
N TYR A 68 -7.47 4.12 -1.48
CA TYR A 68 -6.46 5.12 -1.13
C TYR A 68 -6.56 5.46 0.36
N LEU A 69 -5.44 5.36 1.07
CA LEU A 69 -5.34 5.55 2.52
C LEU A 69 -4.84 6.97 2.82
N ALA A 70 -5.76 7.93 2.83
CA ALA A 70 -5.47 9.33 3.10
C ALA A 70 -5.29 9.56 4.62
N GLY A 71 -4.37 10.43 4.99
CA GLY A 71 -4.13 10.73 6.41
C GLY A 71 -2.74 11.26 6.72
N PHE A 72 -2.63 11.88 7.89
CA PHE A 72 -1.38 12.38 8.43
C PHE A 72 -0.44 11.29 8.97
N ASP A 73 -0.79 10.01 8.81
CA ASP A 73 0.02 8.88 9.24
C ASP A 73 1.41 8.85 8.55
N VAL A 74 1.54 9.52 7.40
CA VAL A 74 2.81 9.74 6.70
C VAL A 74 3.83 10.57 7.50
N PHE A 75 3.39 11.31 8.52
CA PHE A 75 4.26 12.08 9.41
C PHE A 75 4.70 11.29 10.65
N ARG A 76 4.27 10.04 10.80
CA ARG A 76 4.73 9.17 11.88
C ARG A 76 6.19 8.80 11.69
N ILE A 77 6.88 8.56 12.81
CA ILE A 77 8.27 8.07 12.80
C ILE A 77 8.36 6.70 12.10
N ASP A 78 7.34 5.86 12.29
CA ASP A 78 7.20 4.52 11.72
C ASP A 78 6.28 4.51 10.48
N ALA A 79 6.19 5.60 9.73
CA ALA A 79 5.23 5.75 8.62
C ALA A 79 5.27 4.60 7.59
N VAL A 80 6.45 4.04 7.32
CA VAL A 80 6.62 2.90 6.39
C VAL A 80 5.98 1.62 6.95
N ASP A 81 6.28 1.28 8.19
CA ASP A 81 5.74 0.08 8.85
C ASP A 81 4.24 0.23 9.10
N HIS A 82 3.79 1.43 9.48
CA HIS A 82 2.38 1.75 9.66
C HIS A 82 1.61 1.65 8.34
N GLY A 83 2.16 2.16 7.24
CA GLY A 83 1.57 2.01 5.91
C GLY A 83 1.49 0.54 5.47
N ALA A 84 2.52 -0.26 5.77
CA ALA A 84 2.49 -1.71 5.50
C ALA A 84 1.39 -2.42 6.31
N TYR A 85 1.21 -2.03 7.58
CA TYR A 85 0.15 -2.53 8.44
C TYR A 85 -1.25 -2.20 7.88
N LEU A 86 -1.51 -0.93 7.51
CA LEU A 86 -2.81 -0.53 6.95
C LEU A 86 -3.11 -1.25 5.63
N LYS A 87 -2.11 -1.43 4.77
CA LYS A 87 -2.25 -2.24 3.54
C LYS A 87 -2.52 -3.72 3.84
N GLY A 88 -2.00 -4.24 4.95
CA GLY A 88 -2.31 -5.57 5.47
C GLY A 88 -3.79 -5.71 5.83
N LEU A 89 -4.34 -4.75 6.59
CA LEU A 89 -5.76 -4.73 6.93
C LEU A 89 -6.66 -4.68 5.68
N CYS A 90 -6.31 -3.84 4.69
CA CYS A 90 -7.04 -3.84 3.42
C CYS A 90 -7.05 -5.22 2.76
N ARG A 91 -5.92 -5.94 2.80
CA ARG A 91 -5.79 -7.26 2.19
C ARG A 91 -6.62 -8.33 2.89
N GLU A 92 -6.70 -8.28 4.22
CA GLU A 92 -7.56 -9.18 5.01
C GLU A 92 -9.03 -9.06 4.58
N GLU A 93 -9.46 -7.86 4.17
CA GLU A 93 -10.79 -7.56 3.64
C GLU A 93 -10.90 -7.73 2.10
N GLY A 94 -9.87 -8.24 1.42
CA GLY A 94 -9.88 -8.45 -0.02
C GLY A 94 -9.68 -7.19 -0.87
N PHE A 95 -9.15 -6.11 -0.30
CA PHE A 95 -8.85 -4.85 -0.96
C PHE A 95 -7.35 -4.63 -1.20
N LEU A 96 -7.01 -3.76 -2.15
CA LEU A 96 -5.66 -3.25 -2.35
C LEU A 96 -5.52 -1.87 -1.71
N GLY A 97 -4.85 -1.80 -0.55
CA GLY A 97 -4.51 -0.52 0.08
C GLY A 97 -3.40 0.21 -0.68
N MET A 98 -3.59 1.50 -0.95
CA MET A 98 -2.61 2.38 -1.57
C MET A 98 -2.23 3.47 -0.58
N TYR A 99 -0.97 3.46 -0.14
CA TYR A 99 -0.49 4.40 0.87
C TYR A 99 0.30 5.53 0.19
N PRO A 100 0.14 6.81 0.58
CA PRO A 100 0.75 7.95 -0.12
C PRO A 100 2.29 7.89 -0.20
N PHE A 101 2.91 7.07 0.64
CA PHE A 101 4.36 6.84 0.68
C PHE A 101 4.89 5.80 -0.32
N ASP A 102 4.03 5.16 -1.12
CA ASP A 102 4.47 4.11 -2.05
C ASP A 102 5.30 4.64 -3.23
N ASN A 103 5.32 5.97 -3.43
CA ASN A 103 6.01 6.63 -4.54
C ASN A 103 7.24 7.39 -4.03
N GLU A 104 8.45 6.84 -4.24
CA GLU A 104 9.70 7.54 -3.97
C GLU A 104 9.99 8.55 -5.08
N ALA A 105 9.98 9.84 -4.73
CA ALA A 105 10.34 10.88 -5.68
C ALA A 105 11.82 10.74 -6.10
N PRO A 106 12.16 11.00 -7.38
CA PRO A 106 13.53 10.92 -7.85
C PRO A 106 14.50 11.76 -6.99
N SER A 107 15.64 11.17 -6.64
CA SER A 107 16.61 11.75 -5.71
C SER A 107 17.30 13.02 -6.23
N ASN A 108 17.21 13.27 -7.54
CA ASN A 108 17.81 14.41 -8.23
C ASN A 108 16.90 15.65 -8.33
N LEU A 109 15.69 15.62 -7.76
CA LEU A 109 14.77 16.76 -7.78
C LEU A 109 15.06 17.76 -6.66
N GLY A 110 14.93 19.05 -6.96
CA GLY A 110 14.92 20.10 -5.95
C GLY A 110 13.68 20.01 -5.04
N PRO A 111 13.66 20.69 -3.86
CA PRO A 111 12.56 20.57 -2.90
C PRO A 111 11.17 20.90 -3.47
N ALA A 112 11.05 21.96 -4.28
CA ALA A 112 9.78 22.36 -4.88
C ALA A 112 9.29 21.37 -5.95
N GLU A 113 10.21 20.86 -6.77
CA GLU A 113 9.91 19.84 -7.79
C GLU A 113 9.50 18.52 -7.15
N LYS A 114 10.16 18.15 -6.05
CA LYS A 114 9.82 16.98 -5.24
C LYS A 114 8.40 17.11 -4.66
N ALA A 115 8.05 18.26 -4.10
CA ALA A 115 6.69 18.51 -3.59
C ALA A 115 5.63 18.44 -4.71
N ALA A 116 5.90 19.04 -5.87
CA ALA A 116 5.00 18.96 -7.03
C ALA A 116 4.84 17.53 -7.55
N TRP A 117 5.93 16.75 -7.57
CA TRP A 117 5.91 15.35 -7.95
C TRP A 117 5.07 14.51 -6.99
N ILE A 118 5.27 14.66 -5.67
CA ILE A 118 4.52 13.94 -4.64
C ILE A 118 3.02 14.28 -4.74
N CYS A 119 2.68 15.57 -4.87
CA CYS A 119 1.30 16.01 -5.04
C CYS A 119 0.65 15.34 -6.26
N ARG A 120 1.33 15.32 -7.41
CA ARG A 120 0.84 14.66 -8.62
C ARG A 120 0.68 13.16 -8.42
N ALA A 121 1.65 12.51 -7.80
CA ALA A 121 1.61 11.08 -7.51
C ALA A 121 0.41 10.70 -6.61
N ASN A 122 0.12 11.50 -5.58
CA ASN A 122 -1.05 11.30 -4.72
C ASN A 122 -2.37 11.52 -5.48
N ILE A 123 -2.47 12.58 -6.28
CA ILE A 123 -3.65 12.84 -7.13
C ILE A 123 -3.92 11.67 -8.07
N ASP A 124 -2.88 11.15 -8.73
CA ASP A 124 -3.02 10.04 -9.65
C ASP A 124 -3.36 8.74 -8.91
N ALA A 125 -2.82 8.53 -7.72
CA ALA A 125 -3.21 7.42 -6.84
C ALA A 125 -4.71 7.50 -6.48
N ILE A 126 -5.21 8.66 -6.05
CA ILE A 126 -6.64 8.88 -5.75
C ILE A 126 -7.50 8.61 -6.99
N ARG A 127 -7.13 9.17 -8.16
CA ARG A 127 -7.87 8.92 -9.42
C ARG A 127 -8.00 7.44 -9.71
N SER A 128 -6.92 6.69 -9.50
CA SER A 128 -6.84 5.25 -9.75
C SER A 128 -7.49 4.38 -8.67
N ALA A 129 -7.86 4.96 -7.53
CA ALA A 129 -8.56 4.29 -6.44
C ALA A 129 -10.04 4.10 -6.77
N ASP A 130 -10.65 3.08 -6.22
CA ASP A 130 -12.11 2.90 -6.26
C ASP A 130 -12.78 3.61 -5.06
N MET A 131 -12.09 3.70 -3.93
CA MET A 131 -12.55 4.34 -2.69
C MET A 131 -11.41 5.08 -1.99
N VAL A 132 -11.75 6.08 -1.16
CA VAL A 132 -10.82 6.71 -0.22
C VAL A 132 -11.20 6.38 1.23
N MET A 133 -10.23 6.00 2.05
CA MET A 133 -10.37 5.94 3.49
C MET A 133 -9.50 7.04 4.10
N ALA A 134 -10.11 7.99 4.79
CA ALA A 134 -9.42 9.17 5.31
C ALA A 134 -9.34 9.17 6.85
N ASN A 135 -8.13 9.27 7.38
CA ASN A 135 -7.88 9.54 8.78
C ASN A 135 -8.05 11.05 9.07
N LEU A 136 -9.20 11.44 9.62
CA LEU A 136 -9.56 12.84 9.90
C LEU A 136 -9.41 13.19 11.39
N ASN A 137 -8.59 12.45 12.12
CA ASN A 137 -8.28 12.77 13.50
C ASN A 137 -7.59 14.13 13.63
N ASP A 138 -7.66 14.69 14.85
CA ASP A 138 -6.96 15.92 15.25
C ASP A 138 -5.47 15.86 14.87
N PHE A 139 -5.03 16.82 14.07
CA PHE A 139 -3.64 16.96 13.64
C PHE A 139 -3.11 18.36 13.94
N ARG A 140 -2.15 18.45 14.86
CA ARG A 140 -1.51 19.70 15.29
C ARG A 140 -2.48 20.79 15.82
N GLY A 141 -3.68 20.38 16.23
CA GLY A 141 -4.72 21.22 16.82
C GLY A 141 -5.94 20.38 17.16
N LEU A 142 -6.77 20.86 18.10
CA LEU A 142 -8.02 20.17 18.46
C LEU A 142 -9.09 20.47 17.42
N GLY A 143 -9.80 19.43 16.97
CA GLY A 143 -10.92 19.53 16.02
C GLY A 143 -10.53 19.79 14.57
N GLU A 144 -9.23 19.88 14.25
CA GLU A 144 -8.76 20.18 12.89
C GLU A 144 -8.03 18.98 12.28
N PRO A 145 -8.49 18.46 11.13
CA PRO A 145 -7.77 17.42 10.40
C PRO A 145 -6.53 18.01 9.72
N ASP A 146 -5.63 17.13 9.27
CA ASP A 146 -4.53 17.55 8.41
C ASP A 146 -5.03 18.19 7.10
N SER A 147 -4.47 19.34 6.74
CA SER A 147 -4.86 20.08 5.54
C SER A 147 -4.60 19.30 4.25
N GLY A 148 -3.56 18.46 4.22
CA GLY A 148 -3.30 17.59 3.06
C GLY A 148 -4.40 16.56 2.88
N THR A 149 -4.78 15.91 3.98
CA THR A 149 -5.88 14.95 4.03
C THR A 149 -7.22 15.61 3.67
N ALA A 150 -7.50 16.82 4.15
CA ALA A 150 -8.69 17.58 3.79
C ALA A 150 -8.76 17.90 2.29
N PHE A 151 -7.61 18.25 1.67
CA PHE A 151 -7.51 18.42 0.22
C PHE A 151 -7.80 17.11 -0.52
N GLU A 152 -7.22 15.99 -0.08
CA GLU A 152 -7.42 14.67 -0.70
C GLU A 152 -8.90 14.23 -0.62
N VAL A 153 -9.56 14.48 0.52
CA VAL A 153 -11.00 14.26 0.70
C VAL A 153 -11.83 15.13 -0.25
N GLY A 154 -11.55 16.43 -0.33
CA GLY A 154 -12.24 17.33 -1.25
C GLY A 154 -12.09 16.92 -2.72
N PHE A 155 -10.89 16.48 -3.10
CA PHE A 155 -10.61 15.97 -4.44
C PHE A 155 -11.35 14.67 -4.75
N ALA A 156 -11.37 13.72 -3.79
CA ALA A 156 -12.11 12.47 -3.93
C ALA A 156 -13.63 12.70 -4.03
N ALA A 157 -14.17 13.65 -3.25
CA ALA A 157 -15.57 14.07 -3.32
C ALA A 157 -15.93 14.63 -4.70
N ALA A 158 -15.07 15.48 -5.27
CA ALA A 158 -15.27 16.03 -6.61
C ALA A 158 -15.25 14.96 -7.71
N LEU A 159 -14.55 13.85 -7.49
CA LEU A 159 -14.55 12.69 -8.39
C LEU A 159 -15.72 11.72 -8.16
N GLY A 160 -16.60 11.99 -7.18
CA GLY A 160 -17.71 11.12 -6.83
C GLY A 160 -17.29 9.77 -6.24
N LYS A 161 -16.10 9.69 -5.64
CA LYS A 161 -15.60 8.44 -5.05
C LYS A 161 -16.31 8.17 -3.72
N PRO A 162 -16.70 6.91 -3.44
CA PRO A 162 -17.06 6.48 -2.10
C PRO A 162 -15.95 6.82 -1.10
N MET A 163 -16.34 7.22 0.12
CA MET A 163 -15.39 7.56 1.17
C MET A 163 -15.80 7.00 2.52
N GLY A 164 -14.82 6.47 3.26
CA GLY A 164 -14.91 6.21 4.69
C GLY A 164 -14.02 7.19 5.45
N VAL A 165 -14.42 7.57 6.66
CA VAL A 165 -13.62 8.46 7.52
C VAL A 165 -13.42 7.84 8.89
N SER A 166 -12.20 7.97 9.42
CA SER A 166 -11.88 7.60 10.80
C SER A 166 -11.76 8.86 11.65
N LEU A 167 -12.54 8.90 12.72
CA LEU A 167 -12.57 9.95 13.73
C LEU A 167 -12.52 9.29 15.10
N ARG A 168 -11.53 9.63 15.93
CA ARG A 168 -11.51 9.30 17.34
C ARG A 168 -12.51 10.23 18.02
N ARG A 169 -13.43 9.63 18.75
CA ARG A 169 -14.26 10.40 19.65
C ARG A 169 -13.40 10.81 20.84
N SER A 170 -13.20 12.10 21.02
CA SER A 170 -12.73 12.65 22.30
C SER A 170 -13.82 12.34 23.33
N SER A 171 -13.51 11.50 24.31
CA SER A 171 -14.34 11.37 25.50
C SER A 171 -14.29 12.71 26.23
N ALA A 172 -15.36 13.48 26.11
CA ALA A 172 -15.56 14.67 26.94
C ALA A 172 -15.61 14.21 28.41
N CYS A 173 -14.64 14.65 29.19
CA CYS A 173 -14.71 14.70 30.65
C CYS A 173 -15.43 15.98 31.06
#